data_AF-A0A963VDI3-F1
#
_entry.id   AF-A0A963VDI3-F1
#
_cell.length_a   1.000
_cell.length_b   1.000
_cell.length_c   1.000
_cell.angle_alpha   90.00
_cell.angle_beta   90.00
_cell.angle_gamma   90.00
#
_symmetry.space_group_name_H-M   'P 1'
#
loop_
_entity.id
_entity.type
_entity.pdbx_description
1 polymer ?
#
loop_
_entity_poly.entity_id
_entity_poly.type
_entity_poly.pdbx_seq_one_letter_code
_entity_poly.pdbx_strand_id
1 'polypeptide(L)' 'AVSALGGVSHEGFAKVAEAGLRGMITVRGDLGSAAMKKAVKAATGTAVPAPRRIAVAGDKAAAWMSPDELLVMV' A
#
# COMPACT_ATOMS: atom_id res chain seq x y z
N ALA A 1 11.61 0.66 15.86
CA ALA A 1 12.17 -0.14 14.76
C ALA A 1 13.11 0.75 13.95
N VAL A 2 14.11 0.17 13.28
CA VAL A 2 15.09 0.89 12.46
C VAL A 2 14.89 0.47 11.00
N SER A 3 14.89 1.42 10.07
CA SER A 3 14.79 1.14 8.63
C SER A 3 16.10 0.56 8.09
N ALA A 4 16.05 -0.13 6.95
CA ALA A 4 17.17 -0.92 6.44
C ALA A 4 18.43 -0.07 6.17
N LEU A 5 18.24 1.19 5.78
CA LEU A 5 19.31 2.12 5.42
C LEU A 5 19.39 3.33 6.35
N GLY A 6 18.64 3.37 7.45
CA GLY A 6 18.71 4.46 8.44
C GLY A 6 18.40 5.86 7.89
N GLY A 7 17.58 5.98 6.85
CA GLY A 7 17.15 7.25 6.25
C GLY A 7 18.15 7.86 5.26
N VAL A 8 19.13 7.10 4.78
CA VAL A 8 20.14 7.59 3.84
C VAL A 8 19.51 8.11 2.55
N SER A 9 20.06 9.21 2.03
CA SER A 9 19.71 9.79 0.74
C SER A 9 20.95 10.19 -0.05
N HIS A 10 20.85 10.16 -1.38
CA HIS A 10 21.87 10.60 -2.32
C HIS A 10 21.25 11.46 -3.42
N GLU A 11 21.97 12.49 -3.87
CA GLU A 11 21.51 13.43 -4.89
C GLU A 11 22.54 13.54 -6.02
N GLY A 12 22.10 13.25 -7.24
CA GLY A 12 22.90 13.32 -8.47
C GLY A 12 22.02 13.75 -9.64
N PHE A 13 21.91 12.93 -10.70
CA PHE A 13 20.91 13.17 -11.76
C PHE A 13 19.46 13.11 -11.22
N ALA A 14 19.23 12.29 -10.19
CA ALA A 14 17.97 12.22 -9.46
C ALA A 14 18.26 12.10 -7.97
N LYS A 15 17.28 12.50 -7.15
CA LYS A 15 17.30 12.25 -5.71
C LYS A 15 16.81 10.83 -5.43
N VAL A 16 17.62 10.04 -4.74
CA VAL A 16 17.26 8.72 -4.24
C VAL A 16 17.32 8.77 -2.73
N ALA A 17 16.24 8.38 -2.05
CA ALA A 17 16.17 8.36 -0.60
C ALA A 17 15.46 7.08 -0.14
N GLU A 18 15.89 6.53 1.00
CA GLU A 18 15.12 5.49 1.66
C GLU A 18 13.74 6.05 2.06
N ALA A 19 12.66 5.32 1.74
CA ALA A 19 11.30 5.73 2.09
C ALA A 19 10.99 5.63 3.61
N GLY A 20 11.89 5.01 4.39
CA GLY A 20 11.70 4.71 5.80
C GLY A 20 10.87 3.44 6.01
N LEU A 21 10.38 3.26 7.24
CA LEU A 21 9.55 2.11 7.62
C LEU A 21 8.16 2.23 7.00
N ARG A 22 7.69 1.14 6.39
CA ARG A 22 6.35 1.07 5.82
C ARG A 22 5.68 -0.26 6.16
N GLY A 23 4.54 -0.19 6.84
CA GLY A 23 3.68 -1.35 7.06
C GLY A 23 3.10 -1.83 5.74
N MET A 24 3.33 -3.09 5.40
CA MET A 24 2.79 -3.73 4.20
C MET A 24 2.18 -5.06 4.58
N ILE A 25 0.90 -5.23 4.25
CA ILE A 25 0.12 -6.42 4.57
C ILE A 25 -0.46 -6.96 3.28
N THR A 26 -0.13 -8.20 2.94
CA THR A 26 -0.79 -8.93 1.87
C THR A 26 -2.15 -9.41 2.35
N VAL A 27 -3.21 -9.01 1.64
CA VAL A 27 -4.58 -9.46 1.89
C VAL A 27 -5.07 -10.22 0.68
N ARG A 28 -5.50 -11.47 0.88
CA ARG A 28 -6.10 -12.30 -0.16
C ARG A 28 -7.57 -12.62 0.11
N GLY A 29 -8.35 -12.73 -0.96
CA GLY A 29 -9.75 -13.13 -0.92
C GLY A 29 -10.57 -12.53 -2.07
N ASP A 30 -11.88 -12.71 -2.02
CA ASP A 30 -12.77 -12.11 -3.01
C ASP A 30 -12.85 -10.58 -2.84
N LEU A 31 -12.15 -9.87 -3.74
CA LEU A 31 -12.12 -8.41 -3.82
C LEU A 31 -13.47 -7.79 -4.24
N GLY A 32 -14.37 -8.59 -4.82
CA GLY A 32 -15.73 -8.20 -5.17
C GLY A 32 -16.68 -8.17 -3.97
N SER A 33 -16.37 -8.93 -2.90
CA SER A 33 -17.27 -9.09 -1.75
C SER A 33 -17.49 -7.80 -0.97
N ALA A 34 -18.70 -7.64 -0.43
CA ALA A 34 -19.04 -6.51 0.43
C ALA A 34 -18.18 -6.46 1.71
N ALA A 35 -17.84 -7.63 2.27
CA ALA A 35 -16.98 -7.75 3.44
C ALA A 35 -15.57 -7.23 3.18
N MET A 36 -14.94 -7.64 2.06
CA MET A 36 -13.60 -7.16 1.68
C MET A 36 -13.60 -5.66 1.46
N LYS A 37 -14.57 -5.14 0.69
CA LYS A 37 -14.71 -3.69 0.44
C LYS A 37 -14.83 -2.88 1.73
N LYS A 38 -15.62 -3.38 2.69
CA LYS A 38 -15.78 -2.73 4.01
C LYS A 38 -14.48 -2.77 4.81
N ALA A 39 -13.79 -3.90 4.84
CA ALA A 39 -12.52 -4.05 5.56
C ALA A 39 -11.42 -3.14 5.00
N VAL A 40 -11.25 -3.11 3.67
CA VAL A 40 -10.27 -2.24 3.00
C VAL A 40 -10.56 -0.77 3.30
N LYS A 41 -11.82 -0.35 3.21
CA LYS A 41 -12.22 1.03 3.52
C LYS A 41 -12.01 1.39 4.98
N ALA A 42 -12.29 0.47 5.91
CA ALA A 42 -12.05 0.70 7.34
C ALA A 42 -10.56 0.83 7.66
N ALA A 43 -9.71 -0.01 7.07
CA ALA A 43 -8.27 -0.01 7.32
C ALA A 43 -7.56 1.20 6.69
N THR A 44 -7.90 1.50 5.43
CA THR A 44 -7.13 2.43 4.58
C THR A 44 -7.83 3.76 4.30
N GLY A 45 -9.14 3.84 4.51
CA GLY A 45 -9.96 4.97 4.02
C GLY A 45 -10.25 4.93 2.52
N THR A 46 -9.75 3.94 1.79
CA THR A 46 -9.86 3.83 0.33
C THR A 46 -10.86 2.76 -0.11
N ALA A 47 -11.35 2.85 -1.35
CA ALA A 47 -12.06 1.74 -1.99
C ALA A 47 -11.08 0.67 -2.48
N VAL A 48 -11.57 -0.53 -2.78
CA VAL A 48 -10.79 -1.53 -3.52
C VAL A 48 -10.41 -0.94 -4.88
N PRO A 49 -9.11 -0.88 -5.23
CA PRO A 49 -8.67 -0.31 -6.50
C PRO A 49 -9.09 -1.18 -7.69
N ALA A 50 -9.22 -0.55 -8.86
CA ALA A 50 -9.35 -1.27 -10.12
C ALA A 50 -8.07 -2.08 -10.44
N PRO A 51 -8.14 -3.09 -11.32
CA PRO A 51 -6.97 -3.86 -11.72
C PRO A 51 -5.79 -3.00 -12.18
N ARG A 52 -4.60 -3.27 -11.64
CA ARG A 52 -3.35 -2.53 -11.90
C ARG A 52 -3.41 -1.05 -11.48
N ARG A 53 -4.17 -0.75 -10.44
CA ARG A 53 -4.25 0.60 -9.82
C ARG A 53 -3.92 0.54 -8.33
N ILE A 54 -3.62 1.72 -7.81
CA ILE A 54 -3.48 1.99 -6.39
C ILE A 54 -4.50 3.08 -6.01
N ALA A 55 -5.17 2.89 -4.87
CA ALA A 55 -5.98 3.92 -4.23
C ALA A 55 -5.23 4.43 -3.00
N VAL A 56 -5.07 5.74 -2.89
CA VAL A 56 -4.26 6.40 -1.85
C VAL A 56 -5.13 7.36 -1.05
N ALA A 57 -4.97 7.35 0.27
CA ALA A 57 -5.57 8.31 1.20
C ALA A 57 -4.51 8.73 2.23
N GLY A 58 -3.83 9.85 1.95
CA GLY A 58 -2.70 10.32 2.75
C GLY A 58 -1.62 9.24 2.86
N ASP A 59 -1.26 8.89 4.08
CA ASP A 59 -0.26 7.86 4.38
C ASP A 59 -0.80 6.43 4.32
N LYS A 60 -2.00 6.19 3.77
CA LYS A 60 -2.57 4.84 3.63
C LYS A 60 -2.91 4.55 2.18
N ALA A 61 -2.83 3.28 1.80
CA ALA A 61 -3.17 2.88 0.44
C ALA A 61 -3.58 1.41 0.34
N ALA A 62 -4.34 1.10 -0.71
CA ALA A 62 -4.58 -0.25 -1.19
C ALA A 62 -4.10 -0.35 -2.64
N ALA A 63 -3.18 -1.26 -2.93
CA ALA A 63 -2.66 -1.52 -4.27
C ALA A 63 -3.12 -2.88 -4.78
N TRP A 64 -3.60 -2.92 -6.03
CA TRP A 64 -4.01 -4.16 -6.69
C TRP A 64 -2.79 -4.98 -7.09
N MET A 65 -2.75 -6.26 -6.70
CA MET A 65 -1.64 -7.18 -7.02
C MET A 65 -2.10 -8.30 -7.96
N SER A 66 -3.28 -8.87 -7.72
CA SER A 66 -3.90 -9.93 -8.55
C SER A 66 -5.43 -9.85 -8.41
N PRO A 67 -6.21 -10.66 -9.18
CA PRO A 67 -7.68 -10.68 -9.06
C PRO A 67 -8.22 -10.93 -7.63
N ASP A 68 -7.42 -11.55 -6.77
CA ASP A 68 -7.76 -11.94 -5.41
C ASP A 68 -6.78 -11.37 -4.35
N GLU A 69 -5.87 -10.45 -4.70
CA GLU A 69 -4.83 -9.96 -3.78
C GLU A 69 -4.67 -8.44 -3.81
N LEU A 70 -4.55 -7.87 -2.60
CA LEU A 70 -4.16 -6.49 -2.36
C LEU A 70 -2.89 -6.42 -1.52
N LEU A 71 -2.04 -5.44 -1.83
CA LEU A 71 -1.03 -4.93 -0.91
C LEU A 71 -1.62 -3.74 -0.16
N VAL A 72 -1.87 -3.90 1.13
CA VAL A 72 -2.40 -2.86 2.00
C VAL A 72 -1.25 -2.17 2.72
N MET A 73 -1.21 -0.86 2.61
CA MET A 73 -0.22 0.01 3.22
C MET A 73 -0.89 0.88 4.28
N VAL A 74 -0.41 0.78 5.52
CA VAL A 74 -0.95 1.50 6.70
C VAL A 74 0.16 2.08 7.58
#